data_AF-A0A9P5ZVG6-F1
#
_entry.id   AF-A0A9P5ZVG6-F1
#
_cell.length_a   1.000
_cell.length_b   1.000
_cell.length_c   1.000
_cell.angle_alpha   90.00
_cell.angle_beta   90.00
_cell.angle_gamma   90.00
#
_symmetry.space_group_name_H-M   'P 1'
#
loop_
_entity.id
_entity.type
_entity.pdbx_description
1 polymer ?
#
loop_
_entity_poly.entity_id
_entity_poly.type
_entity_poly.pdbx_seq_one_letter_code
_entity_poly.pdbx_strand_id
1 'polypeptide(L)'
;MFVDIPDIAGQTALYHCTASPVPLINLARMLIVLGNADVNHRSRYGEVALLSAFQQNRVNMVDLLMEHGADLDIPDGDGLLARQFFLNCGPQITACIKKWVRRREGTEGEVSGESMACVCGKKKDLRVCARCKVSKYCSSACQRSDWKHHKRVCVPFSSTNSVTVKPFYNPAAGTMLPTAAVTRNALGIPHDPVKPKHMRASHVPDNVDKKDKDMIIKIQAPLAAPTMDLLVYDKKRDFVCSVRRGDGCDVYDKIYAAVRAHGVGGAKAYFAATLKSENELVVKVGDVLAEQPF
;
A
#
# COMPACT_ATOMS: atom_id res chain seq x y z
N MET A 1 37.35 7.76 -2.40
CA MET A 1 36.63 9.01 -2.71
C MET A 1 35.74 9.27 -1.51
N PHE A 2 35.95 10.35 -0.75
CA PHE A 2 35.19 10.62 0.47
C PHE A 2 33.84 11.25 0.07
N VAL A 3 32.83 10.42 -0.16
CA VAL A 3 31.50 10.88 -0.61
C VAL A 3 30.61 11.40 0.53
N ASP A 4 30.98 11.08 1.77
CA ASP A 4 30.26 11.49 2.98
C ASP A 4 30.85 12.74 3.63
N ILE A 5 31.64 13.54 2.89
CA ILE A 5 32.10 14.84 3.40
C ILE A 5 30.85 15.71 3.63
N PRO A 6 30.60 16.15 4.88
CA PRO A 6 29.46 16.97 5.17
C PRO A 6 29.74 18.45 4.87
N ASP A 7 28.69 19.21 4.59
CA ASP A 7 28.74 20.67 4.56
C ASP A 7 28.74 21.28 5.99
N ILE A 8 28.59 22.60 6.08
CA ILE A 8 28.56 23.34 7.35
C ILE A 8 27.40 22.92 8.28
N ALA A 9 26.29 22.42 7.72
CA ALA A 9 25.13 21.92 8.45
C ALA A 9 25.31 20.45 8.86
N GLY A 10 26.39 19.79 8.44
CA GLY A 10 26.57 18.37 8.64
C GLY A 10 25.88 17.52 7.57
N GLN A 11 25.39 18.08 6.48
CA GLN A 11 24.63 17.35 5.47
C GLN A 11 25.57 16.80 4.38
N THR A 12 25.41 15.52 4.01
CA THR A 12 26.21 14.89 2.94
C THR A 12 25.61 15.14 1.56
N ALA A 13 26.38 14.85 0.51
CA ALA A 13 25.86 14.88 -0.87
C ALA A 13 24.63 13.97 -1.06
N LEU A 14 24.58 12.84 -0.35
CA LEU A 14 23.42 11.95 -0.37
C LEU A 14 22.19 12.60 0.27
N TYR A 15 22.33 13.27 1.42
CA TYR A 15 21.24 14.02 2.04
C TYR A 15 20.62 15.02 1.07
N HIS A 16 21.45 15.82 0.39
CA HIS A 16 21.00 16.79 -0.60
C HIS A 16 20.25 16.18 -1.78
N CYS A 17 20.57 14.94 -2.18
CA CYS A 17 19.80 14.23 -3.19
C CYS A 17 18.35 13.92 -2.75
N THR A 18 18.14 13.72 -1.45
CA THR A 18 16.81 13.44 -0.88
C THR A 18 16.01 14.71 -0.63
N ALA A 19 16.68 15.79 -0.19
CA ALA A 19 16.07 17.05 0.19
C ALA A 19 15.81 18.00 -0.99
N SER A 20 16.61 17.92 -2.07
CA SER A 20 16.49 18.80 -3.24
C SER A 20 15.16 18.64 -3.95
N PRO A 21 14.47 19.72 -4.40
CA PRO A 21 13.22 19.62 -5.17
C PRO A 21 13.39 18.91 -6.52
N VAL A 22 14.62 18.75 -7.02
CA VAL A 22 14.93 18.04 -8.26
C VAL A 22 15.04 16.53 -7.99
N PRO A 23 14.52 15.65 -8.87
CA PRO A 23 14.63 14.20 -8.71
C PRO A 23 16.07 13.70 -9.01
N LEU A 24 16.92 13.67 -7.99
CA LEU A 24 18.34 13.27 -8.09
C LEU A 24 18.59 11.76 -7.85
N ILE A 25 17.65 10.91 -8.26
CA ILE A 25 17.71 9.45 -7.99
C ILE A 25 18.94 8.77 -8.58
N ASN A 26 19.38 9.18 -9.77
CA ASN A 26 20.56 8.60 -10.41
C ASN A 26 21.84 9.01 -9.69
N LEU A 27 21.92 10.25 -9.21
CA LEU A 27 23.06 10.71 -8.41
C LEU A 27 23.12 9.99 -7.07
N ALA A 28 22.00 9.89 -6.35
CA ALA A 28 21.92 9.12 -5.12
C ALA A 28 22.37 7.66 -5.33
N ARG A 29 21.94 7.03 -6.43
CA ARG A 29 22.36 5.67 -6.78
C ARG A 29 23.87 5.58 -7.02
N MET A 30 24.46 6.53 -7.73
CA MET A 30 25.92 6.56 -7.93
C MET A 30 26.67 6.74 -6.61
N LEU A 31 26.20 7.66 -5.75
CA LEU A 31 26.81 7.91 -4.44
C LEU A 31 26.78 6.66 -3.56
N ILE A 32 25.66 5.95 -3.51
CA ILE A 32 25.52 4.74 -2.69
C ILE A 32 26.28 3.55 -3.29
N VAL A 33 26.07 3.25 -4.57
CA VAL A 33 26.60 2.02 -5.19
C VAL A 33 28.09 2.13 -5.54
N LEU A 34 28.53 3.28 -6.06
CA LEU A 34 29.92 3.49 -6.48
C LEU A 34 30.75 4.18 -5.40
N GLY A 35 30.12 5.09 -4.66
CA GLY A 35 30.77 5.87 -3.61
C GLY A 35 30.77 5.21 -2.24
N ASN A 36 29.92 4.21 -2.02
CA ASN A 36 29.66 3.62 -0.70
C ASN A 36 29.21 4.68 0.33
N ALA A 37 28.36 5.62 -0.10
CA ALA A 37 27.82 6.66 0.76
C ALA A 37 27.02 6.08 1.93
N ASP A 38 27.20 6.68 3.12
CA ASP A 38 26.46 6.31 4.33
C ASP A 38 25.00 6.78 4.24
N VAL A 39 24.09 5.82 4.05
CA VAL A 39 22.63 6.05 3.99
C VAL A 39 22.03 6.48 5.33
N ASN A 40 22.76 6.28 6.43
CA ASN A 40 22.32 6.52 7.81
C ASN A 40 22.99 7.76 8.43
N HIS A 41 23.76 8.51 7.66
CA HIS A 41 24.44 9.72 8.13
C HIS A 41 23.45 10.70 8.75
N ARG A 42 23.83 11.28 9.90
CA ARG A 42 23.06 12.28 10.63
C ARG A 42 23.72 13.66 10.53
N SER A 43 22.95 14.67 10.15
CA SER A 43 23.42 16.05 10.16
C SER A 43 23.63 16.59 11.58
N ARG A 44 24.17 17.81 11.72
CA ARG A 44 24.30 18.48 13.02
C ARG A 44 22.95 18.76 13.68
N TYR A 45 21.90 18.80 12.87
CA TYR A 45 20.51 18.95 13.32
C TYR A 45 19.80 17.60 13.47
N GLY A 46 20.53 16.48 13.41
CA GLY A 46 19.99 15.14 13.52
C GLY A 46 19.26 14.64 12.27
N GLU A 47 19.24 15.39 11.17
CA GLU A 47 18.48 15.00 9.97
C GLU A 47 19.03 13.72 9.33
N VAL A 48 18.12 12.85 8.87
CA VAL A 48 18.43 11.59 8.20
C VAL A 48 17.81 11.58 6.81
N ALA A 49 18.58 11.17 5.80
CA ALA A 49 18.16 11.17 4.39
C ALA A 49 16.81 10.46 4.14
N LEU A 50 16.52 9.39 4.90
CA LEU A 50 15.28 8.62 4.78
C LEU A 50 14.02 9.44 5.14
N LEU A 51 14.07 10.25 6.20
CA LEU A 51 12.93 11.06 6.64
C LEU A 51 12.60 12.17 5.65
N SER A 52 13.61 12.82 5.08
CA SER A 52 13.42 13.82 4.01
C SER A 52 12.75 13.20 2.78
N ALA A 53 13.11 11.95 2.42
CA ALA A 53 12.46 11.22 1.33
C ALA A 53 10.98 10.89 1.62
N PHE A 54 10.61 10.66 2.89
CA PHE A 54 9.22 10.44 3.31
C PHE A 54 8.37 11.68 3.15
N GLN A 55 8.83 12.82 3.68
CA GLN A 55 8.10 14.09 3.65
C GLN A 55 7.76 14.51 2.20
N GLN A 56 8.69 14.25 1.28
CA GLN A 56 8.55 14.54 -0.15
C GLN A 56 7.87 13.42 -0.95
N ASN A 57 7.42 12.34 -0.30
CA ASN A 57 6.76 11.18 -0.94
C ASN A 57 7.59 10.56 -2.08
N ARG A 58 8.92 10.52 -1.93
CA ARG A 58 9.86 10.02 -2.96
C ARG A 58 10.05 8.51 -2.86
N VAL A 59 9.04 7.76 -3.26
CA VAL A 59 9.00 6.29 -3.15
C VAL A 59 10.24 5.61 -3.73
N ASN A 60 10.73 6.07 -4.90
CA ASN A 60 11.93 5.49 -5.53
C ASN A 60 13.20 5.76 -4.72
N MET A 61 13.28 6.91 -4.05
CA MET A 61 14.40 7.24 -3.16
C MET A 61 14.34 6.40 -1.89
N VAL A 62 13.15 6.23 -1.32
CA VAL A 62 12.94 5.33 -0.16
C VAL A 62 13.32 3.90 -0.50
N ASP A 63 12.89 3.38 -1.67
CA ASP A 63 13.23 2.02 -2.11
C ASP A 63 14.74 1.84 -2.23
N LEU A 64 15.45 2.82 -2.82
CA LEU A 64 16.92 2.83 -2.93
C LEU A 64 17.60 2.86 -1.55
N LEU A 65 17.18 3.75 -0.65
CA LEU A 65 17.78 3.87 0.67
C LEU A 65 17.57 2.58 1.50
N MET A 66 16.36 2.03 1.48
CA MET A 66 16.04 0.79 2.20
C MET A 66 16.77 -0.43 1.65
N GLU A 67 16.97 -0.49 0.32
CA GLU A 67 17.78 -1.50 -0.36
C GLU A 67 19.22 -1.53 0.16
N HIS A 68 19.77 -0.37 0.48
CA HIS A 68 21.13 -0.20 0.95
C HIS A 68 21.25 -0.03 2.47
N GLY A 69 20.27 -0.52 3.23
CA GLY A 69 20.40 -0.65 4.68
C GLY A 69 20.02 0.58 5.49
N ALA A 70 19.21 1.49 4.94
CA ALA A 70 18.67 2.59 5.73
C ALA A 70 17.92 2.08 6.98
N ASP A 71 18.24 2.67 8.13
CA ASP A 71 17.72 2.30 9.43
C ASP A 71 16.46 3.13 9.74
N LEU A 72 15.42 2.44 10.22
CA LEU A 72 14.14 3.06 10.58
C LEU A 72 14.12 3.58 12.03
N ASP A 73 15.13 3.23 12.81
CA ASP A 73 15.21 3.44 14.26
C ASP A 73 16.22 4.54 14.65
N ILE A 74 16.73 5.30 13.67
CA ILE A 74 17.52 6.50 13.92
C ILE A 74 16.57 7.69 14.17
N PRO A 75 16.68 8.38 15.32
CA PRO A 75 15.91 9.59 15.59
C PRO A 75 16.45 10.80 14.83
N ASP A 76 15.54 11.63 14.31
CA ASP A 76 15.91 12.96 13.84
C ASP A 76 16.19 13.95 14.97
N GLY A 77 16.35 15.23 14.63
CA GLY A 77 16.56 16.32 15.60
C GLY A 77 15.40 16.52 16.57
N ASP A 78 14.18 16.14 16.19
CA ASP A 78 12.98 16.23 17.02
C ASP A 78 12.71 14.92 17.78
N GLY A 79 13.58 13.92 17.63
CA GLY A 79 13.42 12.59 18.23
C GLY A 79 12.47 11.68 17.47
N LEU A 80 12.01 12.06 16.27
CA LEU A 80 11.08 11.27 15.46
C LEU A 80 11.82 10.11 14.79
N LEU A 81 11.25 8.90 14.91
CA LEU A 81 11.73 7.71 14.21
C LEU A 81 10.99 7.53 12.88
N ALA A 82 11.71 7.16 11.83
CA ALA A 82 11.10 6.79 10.55
C ALA A 82 10.07 5.65 10.73
N ARG A 83 10.35 4.68 11.62
CA ARG A 83 9.43 3.59 11.98
C ARG A 83 8.07 4.08 12.53
N GLN A 84 8.04 5.19 13.25
CA GLN A 84 6.82 5.71 13.86
C GLN A 84 5.98 6.55 12.89
N PHE A 85 6.61 7.10 11.86
CA PHE A 85 5.98 8.09 10.99
C PHE A 85 5.53 7.55 9.63
N PHE A 86 6.17 6.51 9.09
CA PHE A 86 5.97 6.07 7.70
C PHE A 86 4.53 5.67 7.33
N LEU A 87 3.70 5.31 8.31
CA LEU A 87 2.27 5.01 8.13
C LEU A 87 1.46 6.26 7.74
N ASN A 88 1.93 7.44 8.14
CA ASN A 88 1.29 8.73 7.88
C ASN A 88 1.75 9.35 6.55
N CYS A 89 2.83 8.84 5.95
CA CYS A 89 3.41 9.36 4.70
C CYS A 89 2.65 8.92 3.44
N GLY A 90 1.64 8.06 3.59
CA GLY A 90 0.79 7.59 2.50
C GLY A 90 1.14 6.18 2.00
N PRO A 91 0.22 5.58 1.23
CA PRO A 91 0.20 4.14 0.98
C PRO A 91 1.40 3.63 0.16
N GLN A 92 2.01 4.47 -0.67
CA GLN A 92 3.17 4.07 -1.46
C GLN A 92 4.43 3.94 -0.58
N ILE A 93 4.65 4.90 0.32
CA ILE A 93 5.75 4.84 1.30
C ILE A 93 5.53 3.67 2.25
N THR A 94 4.30 3.51 2.76
CA THR A 94 3.98 2.40 3.66
C THR A 94 4.19 1.04 3.02
N ALA A 95 3.74 0.85 1.78
CA ALA A 95 3.99 -0.38 1.04
C ALA A 95 5.49 -0.63 0.82
N CYS A 96 6.26 0.41 0.47
CA CYS A 96 7.70 0.32 0.27
C CYS A 96 8.42 -0.12 1.55
N ILE A 97 8.18 0.56 2.67
CA ILE A 97 8.81 0.21 3.95
C ILE A 97 8.43 -1.21 4.40
N LYS A 98 7.14 -1.57 4.35
CA LYS A 98 6.70 -2.91 4.76
C LYS A 98 7.29 -4.04 3.91
N LYS A 99 7.53 -3.79 2.61
CA LYS A 99 8.25 -4.74 1.74
C LYS A 99 9.66 -5.00 2.30
N TRP A 100 10.42 -3.95 2.62
CA TRP A 100 11.79 -4.08 3.11
C TRP A 100 11.89 -4.63 4.53
N VAL A 101 10.95 -4.27 5.42
CA VAL A 101 10.88 -4.86 6.77
C VAL A 101 10.70 -6.38 6.67
N ARG A 102 9.74 -6.86 5.87
CA ARG A 102 9.54 -8.30 5.62
C ARG A 102 10.76 -8.98 5.03
N ARG A 103 11.46 -8.31 4.11
CA ARG A 103 12.74 -8.80 3.54
C ARG A 103 13.80 -9.03 4.61
N ARG A 104 13.96 -8.07 5.53
CA ARG A 104 14.95 -8.16 6.60
C ARG A 104 14.57 -9.21 7.65
N GLU A 105 13.28 -9.42 7.89
CA GLU A 105 12.75 -10.44 8.79
C GLU A 105 12.68 -11.85 8.16
N GLY A 106 12.86 -11.97 6.84
CA GLY A 106 12.77 -13.25 6.11
C GLY A 106 11.33 -13.71 5.82
N THR A 107 10.33 -12.83 5.97
CA THR A 107 8.89 -13.15 5.85
C THR A 107 8.27 -12.77 4.50
N GLU A 108 9.07 -12.43 3.47
CA GLU A 108 8.57 -12.05 2.13
C GLU A 108 7.67 -13.10 1.47
N GLY A 109 7.91 -14.39 1.77
CA GLY A 109 7.16 -15.50 1.17
C GLY A 109 5.84 -15.80 1.86
N GLU A 110 5.45 -15.08 2.91
CA GLU A 110 4.29 -15.44 3.74
C GLU A 110 2.99 -14.75 3.30
N VAL A 111 3.09 -13.67 2.50
CA VAL A 111 1.94 -12.79 2.24
C VAL A 111 1.56 -12.78 0.76
N SER A 112 0.27 -13.01 0.49
CA SER A 112 -0.28 -12.99 -0.86
C SER A 112 -0.42 -11.55 -1.40
N GLY A 113 -0.25 -11.37 -2.71
CA GLY A 113 -0.58 -10.11 -3.41
C GLY A 113 0.50 -9.03 -3.48
N GLU A 114 1.76 -9.31 -3.14
CA GLU A 114 2.84 -8.31 -3.13
C GLU A 114 3.21 -7.73 -4.52
N SER A 115 3.01 -8.49 -5.59
CA SER A 115 3.42 -8.06 -6.94
C SER A 115 2.26 -7.58 -7.81
N MET A 116 2.33 -6.31 -8.25
CA MET A 116 1.49 -5.80 -9.34
C MET A 116 1.99 -6.21 -10.74
N ALA A 117 3.12 -6.91 -10.83
CA ALA A 117 3.74 -7.34 -12.07
C ALA A 117 3.81 -8.87 -12.16
N CYS A 118 3.97 -9.38 -13.38
CA CYS A 118 4.37 -10.76 -13.61
C CYS A 118 5.77 -11.01 -13.03
N VAL A 119 6.09 -12.26 -12.70
CA VAL A 119 7.45 -12.71 -12.30
C VAL A 119 8.54 -12.29 -13.29
N CYS A 120 8.21 -12.15 -14.59
CA CYS A 120 9.13 -11.67 -15.61
C CYS A 120 9.26 -10.13 -15.70
N GLY A 121 8.62 -9.38 -14.80
CA GLY A 121 8.62 -7.91 -14.77
C GLY A 121 7.56 -7.23 -15.64
N LYS A 122 6.82 -7.97 -16.49
CA LYS A 122 5.76 -7.37 -17.32
C LYS A 122 4.63 -6.81 -16.45
N LYS A 123 4.16 -5.59 -16.75
CA LYS A 123 3.10 -4.88 -16.00
C LYS A 123 1.78 -4.73 -16.75
N LYS A 124 1.75 -5.03 -18.05
CA LYS A 124 0.56 -4.91 -18.93
C LYS A 124 0.08 -6.29 -19.38
N ASP A 125 -1.21 -6.37 -19.69
CA ASP A 125 -1.90 -7.56 -20.22
C ASP A 125 -1.71 -8.79 -19.34
N LEU A 126 -1.98 -8.61 -18.05
CA LEU A 126 -1.80 -9.65 -17.05
C LEU A 126 -3.11 -10.40 -16.81
N ARG A 127 -3.00 -11.72 -16.76
CA ARG A 127 -4.05 -12.63 -16.33
C ARG A 127 -3.88 -12.91 -14.85
N VAL A 128 -4.98 -12.96 -14.11
CA VAL A 128 -4.96 -13.37 -12.70
C VAL A 128 -4.98 -14.88 -12.59
N CYS A 129 -4.31 -15.41 -11.56
CA CYS A 129 -4.34 -16.81 -11.23
C CYS A 129 -5.78 -17.27 -11.01
N ALA A 130 -6.25 -18.27 -11.78
CA ALA A 130 -7.63 -18.72 -11.69
C ALA A 130 -8.02 -19.28 -10.31
N ARG A 131 -7.05 -19.75 -9.52
CA ARG A 131 -7.27 -20.36 -8.20
C ARG A 131 -7.44 -19.32 -7.10
N CYS A 132 -6.45 -18.45 -6.91
CA CYS A 132 -6.45 -17.48 -5.82
C CYS A 132 -7.00 -16.10 -6.20
N LYS A 133 -7.11 -15.81 -7.51
CA LYS A 133 -7.50 -14.52 -8.12
C LYS A 133 -6.62 -13.31 -7.75
N VAL A 134 -5.45 -13.55 -7.15
CA VAL A 134 -4.54 -12.50 -6.65
C VAL A 134 -3.31 -12.34 -7.54
N SER A 135 -2.51 -13.39 -7.67
CA SER A 135 -1.25 -13.33 -8.43
C SER A 135 -1.49 -13.12 -9.92
N LYS A 136 -0.60 -12.37 -10.57
CA LYS A 136 -0.75 -11.92 -11.95
C LYS A 136 0.37 -12.45 -12.82
N TYR A 137 0.02 -12.93 -14.02
CA TYR A 137 0.97 -13.49 -14.98
C TYR A 137 0.66 -12.99 -16.39
N CYS A 138 1.69 -12.68 -17.17
CA CYS A 138 1.50 -12.32 -18.58
C CYS A 138 1.18 -13.54 -19.46
N SER A 139 1.52 -14.75 -18.99
CA SER A 139 1.30 -16.00 -19.71
C SER A 139 1.25 -17.19 -18.76
N SER A 140 0.64 -18.28 -19.21
CA SER A 140 0.65 -19.56 -18.48
C SER A 140 2.06 -20.11 -18.27
N ALA A 141 3.02 -19.78 -19.15
CA ALA A 141 4.42 -20.16 -19.00
C ALA A 141 5.06 -19.48 -17.77
N CYS A 142 4.83 -18.17 -17.60
CA CYS A 142 5.29 -17.45 -16.41
C CYS A 142 4.64 -18.01 -15.13
N GLN A 143 3.35 -18.35 -15.18
CA GLN A 143 2.68 -18.98 -14.04
C GLN A 143 3.30 -20.34 -13.68
N ARG A 144 3.61 -21.19 -14.67
CA ARG A 144 4.25 -22.50 -14.42
C ARG A 144 5.65 -22.36 -13.85
N SER A 145 6.42 -21.37 -14.35
CA SER A 145 7.77 -21.08 -13.85
C SER A 145 7.74 -20.67 -12.37
N ASP A 146 6.81 -19.79 -11.99
CA ASP A 146 6.64 -19.31 -10.62
C ASP A 146 5.95 -20.34 -9.69
N TRP A 147 5.31 -21.37 -10.24
CA TRP A 147 4.44 -22.28 -9.46
C TRP A 147 5.13 -22.93 -8.26
N LYS A 148 6.44 -23.19 -8.34
CA LYS A 148 7.22 -23.73 -7.22
C LYS A 148 7.13 -22.87 -5.96
N HIS A 149 7.13 -21.54 -6.13
CA HIS A 149 7.00 -20.56 -5.05
C HIS A 149 5.52 -20.25 -4.80
N HIS A 150 4.78 -19.88 -5.87
CA HIS A 150 3.40 -19.44 -5.76
C HIS A 150 2.47 -20.45 -5.08
N LYS A 151 2.63 -21.76 -5.35
CA LYS A 151 1.74 -22.80 -4.79
C LYS A 151 1.69 -22.79 -3.26
N ARG A 152 2.73 -22.30 -2.59
CA ARG A 152 2.83 -22.21 -1.12
C ARG A 152 1.95 -21.11 -0.54
N VAL A 153 1.71 -20.06 -1.34
CA VAL A 153 0.91 -18.86 -0.96
C VAL A 153 -0.39 -18.74 -1.75
N CYS A 154 -0.73 -19.75 -2.55
CA CYS A 154 -1.91 -19.73 -3.42
C CYS A 154 -3.15 -20.15 -2.63
N VAL A 155 -3.82 -19.20 -1.99
CA VAL A 155 -5.04 -19.46 -1.22
C VAL A 155 -6.30 -19.30 -2.10
N PRO A 156 -7.05 -20.37 -2.41
CA PRO A 156 -8.30 -20.30 -3.17
C PRO A 156 -9.45 -19.67 -2.35
N PHE A 157 -10.49 -19.22 -3.04
CA PHE A 157 -11.78 -18.92 -2.40
C PHE A 157 -12.42 -20.22 -1.91
N SER A 158 -13.00 -20.19 -0.71
CA SER A 158 -13.70 -21.31 -0.08
C SER A 158 -14.74 -20.78 0.91
N SER A 159 -15.68 -21.64 1.33
CA SER A 159 -16.68 -21.29 2.33
C SER A 159 -16.11 -20.98 3.72
N THR A 160 -14.90 -21.44 4.04
CA THR A 160 -14.29 -21.24 5.36
C THR A 160 -13.49 -19.94 5.46
N ASN A 161 -12.95 -19.44 4.34
CA ASN A 161 -12.12 -18.24 4.31
C ASN A 161 -12.75 -17.06 3.57
N SER A 162 -13.97 -17.22 3.05
CA SER A 162 -14.68 -16.19 2.31
C SER A 162 -16.03 -15.89 2.94
N VAL A 163 -16.46 -14.65 2.85
CA VAL A 163 -17.77 -14.20 3.31
C VAL A 163 -18.48 -13.43 2.21
N THR A 164 -19.81 -13.46 2.22
CA THR A 164 -20.64 -12.69 1.30
C THR A 164 -21.24 -11.50 2.04
N VAL A 165 -21.09 -10.32 1.48
CA VAL A 165 -21.68 -9.08 1.99
C VAL A 165 -22.57 -8.43 0.94
N LYS A 166 -23.55 -7.65 1.41
CA LYS A 166 -24.36 -6.78 0.57
C LYS A 166 -23.71 -5.40 0.46
N PRO A 167 -23.24 -4.97 -0.73
CA PRO A 167 -22.80 -3.60 -0.93
C PRO A 167 -23.93 -2.61 -0.67
N PHE A 168 -23.63 -1.55 0.07
CA PHE A 168 -24.49 -0.39 0.24
C PHE A 168 -23.92 0.79 -0.54
N TYR A 169 -24.71 1.36 -1.43
CA TYR A 169 -24.35 2.55 -2.20
C TYR A 169 -25.17 3.72 -1.68
N ASN A 170 -24.52 4.71 -1.08
CA ASN A 170 -25.16 5.92 -0.59
C ASN A 170 -25.16 6.99 -1.70
N PRO A 171 -26.28 7.26 -2.38
CA PRO A 171 -26.34 8.28 -3.43
C PRO A 171 -26.20 9.70 -2.88
N ALA A 172 -26.40 9.91 -1.57
CA ALA A 172 -26.22 11.20 -0.90
C ALA A 172 -24.77 11.43 -0.42
N ALA A 173 -23.88 10.44 -0.56
CA ALA A 173 -22.47 10.63 -0.24
C ALA A 173 -21.84 11.58 -1.27
N GLY A 174 -21.35 12.73 -0.79
CA GLY A 174 -20.62 13.68 -1.62
C GLY A 174 -19.20 13.22 -1.96
N THR A 175 -18.36 14.18 -2.31
CA THR A 175 -16.96 13.96 -2.68
C THR A 175 -16.14 13.36 -1.52
N MET A 176 -15.47 12.23 -1.75
CA MET A 176 -14.55 11.65 -0.75
C MET A 176 -13.12 12.16 -0.95
N LEU A 177 -12.52 12.77 0.07
CA LEU A 177 -11.11 13.16 0.02
C LEU A 177 -10.21 12.07 0.62
N PRO A 178 -9.10 11.70 -0.03
CA PRO A 178 -8.10 10.84 0.58
C PRO A 178 -7.51 11.47 1.86
N THR A 179 -7.43 10.71 2.95
CA THR A 179 -6.89 11.19 4.24
C THR A 179 -5.49 11.80 4.10
N ALA A 180 -4.65 11.23 3.23
CA ALA A 180 -3.31 11.77 2.96
C ALA A 180 -3.36 13.17 2.35
N ALA A 181 -4.29 13.43 1.43
CA ALA A 181 -4.47 14.77 0.83
C ALA A 181 -4.99 15.76 1.87
N VAL A 182 -5.97 15.36 2.69
CA VAL A 182 -6.49 16.19 3.80
C VAL A 182 -5.35 16.57 4.76
N THR A 183 -4.55 15.58 5.18
CA THR A 183 -3.45 15.79 6.11
C THR A 183 -2.38 16.71 5.52
N ARG A 184 -1.99 16.49 4.27
CA ARG A 184 -0.98 17.34 3.61
C ARG A 184 -1.47 18.76 3.40
N ASN A 185 -2.73 18.95 3.01
CA ASN A 185 -3.35 20.27 2.93
C ASN A 185 -3.35 20.98 4.29
N ALA A 186 -3.74 20.28 5.36
CA ALA A 186 -3.73 20.84 6.71
C ALA A 186 -2.32 21.24 7.20
N LEU A 187 -1.30 20.50 6.78
CA LEU A 187 0.10 20.77 7.10
C LEU A 187 0.81 21.71 6.11
N GLY A 188 0.11 22.21 5.07
CA GLY A 188 0.71 23.05 4.03
C GLY A 188 1.77 22.35 3.17
N ILE A 189 1.79 21.01 3.14
CA ILE A 189 2.81 20.25 2.41
C ILE A 189 2.38 20.08 0.94
N PRO A 190 3.17 20.56 -0.05
CA PRO A 190 2.82 20.46 -1.47
C PRO A 190 2.56 19.01 -1.91
N HIS A 191 1.54 18.80 -2.75
CA HIS A 191 1.27 17.49 -3.35
C HIS A 191 0.56 17.63 -4.70
N ASP A 192 0.66 16.59 -5.53
CA ASP A 192 -0.08 16.54 -6.78
C ASP A 192 -1.59 16.58 -6.53
N PRO A 193 -2.38 17.30 -7.37
CA PRO A 193 -3.81 17.37 -7.21
C PRO A 193 -4.45 15.97 -7.23
N VAL A 194 -5.43 15.77 -6.35
CA VAL A 194 -6.15 14.50 -6.26
C VAL A 194 -6.94 14.29 -7.54
N LYS A 195 -6.71 13.14 -8.20
CA LYS A 195 -7.42 12.79 -9.43
C LYS A 195 -8.93 12.71 -9.16
N PRO A 196 -9.81 13.27 -10.03
CA PRO A 196 -11.27 13.25 -9.83
C PRO A 196 -11.85 11.87 -9.51
N LYS A 197 -11.36 10.84 -10.20
CA LYS A 197 -11.75 9.44 -9.94
C LYS A 197 -11.49 8.97 -8.51
N HIS A 198 -10.44 9.47 -7.85
CA HIS A 198 -10.13 9.10 -6.46
C HIS A 198 -11.07 9.77 -5.46
N MET A 199 -11.86 10.74 -5.92
CA MET A 199 -12.84 11.47 -5.13
C MET A 199 -14.28 10.97 -5.30
N ARG A 200 -14.49 9.93 -6.13
CA ARG A 200 -15.79 9.33 -6.37
C ARG A 200 -16.40 8.77 -5.09
N ALA A 201 -17.67 9.10 -4.88
CA ALA A 201 -18.52 8.52 -3.86
C ALA A 201 -18.90 7.06 -4.20
N SER A 202 -19.64 6.43 -3.30
CA SER A 202 -20.22 5.11 -3.56
C SER A 202 -21.19 5.15 -4.75
N HIS A 203 -21.07 4.19 -5.66
CA HIS A 203 -21.91 4.07 -6.85
C HIS A 203 -21.96 2.61 -7.29
N VAL A 204 -23.08 2.22 -7.91
CA VAL A 204 -23.22 0.91 -8.54
C VAL A 204 -22.33 0.87 -9.78
N PRO A 205 -21.44 -0.14 -9.93
CA PRO A 205 -20.61 -0.25 -11.12
C PRO A 205 -21.41 -0.54 -12.38
N ASP A 206 -20.98 0.03 -13.50
CA ASP A 206 -21.56 -0.29 -14.81
C ASP A 206 -21.43 -1.79 -15.12
N ASN A 207 -22.49 -2.38 -15.68
CA ASN A 207 -22.54 -3.77 -16.16
C ASN A 207 -22.30 -4.85 -15.09
N VAL A 208 -22.58 -4.58 -13.82
CA VAL A 208 -22.35 -5.53 -12.72
C VAL A 208 -23.07 -6.87 -12.92
N ASP A 209 -24.26 -6.88 -13.54
CA ASP A 209 -25.06 -8.10 -13.73
C ASP A 209 -24.63 -8.95 -14.93
N LYS A 210 -23.68 -8.50 -15.74
CA LYS A 210 -23.26 -9.24 -16.95
C LYS A 210 -22.24 -10.33 -16.65
N LYS A 211 -21.40 -10.16 -15.64
CA LYS A 211 -20.31 -11.09 -15.31
C LYS A 211 -19.69 -10.80 -13.96
N ASP A 212 -19.32 -11.86 -13.26
CA ASP A 212 -18.42 -11.82 -12.10
C ASP A 212 -17.17 -10.99 -12.37
N LYS A 213 -16.91 -10.04 -11.46
CA LYS A 213 -15.75 -9.15 -11.51
C LYS A 213 -14.82 -9.42 -10.34
N ASP A 214 -13.72 -10.12 -10.63
CA ASP A 214 -12.62 -10.32 -9.69
C ASP A 214 -11.81 -9.02 -9.52
N MET A 215 -11.53 -8.64 -8.28
CA MET A 215 -10.77 -7.43 -7.96
C MET A 215 -10.05 -7.54 -6.62
N ILE A 216 -9.13 -6.60 -6.39
CA ILE A 216 -8.58 -6.35 -5.06
C ILE A 216 -9.27 -5.12 -4.51
N ILE A 217 -9.86 -5.27 -3.33
CA ILE A 217 -10.52 -4.19 -2.59
C ILE A 217 -9.68 -3.80 -1.37
N LYS A 218 -9.81 -2.54 -0.98
CA LYS A 218 -9.40 -2.05 0.34
C LYS A 218 -10.65 -1.85 1.15
N ILE A 219 -10.65 -2.42 2.35
CA ILE A 219 -11.68 -2.22 3.36
C ILE A 219 -11.08 -1.34 4.45
N GLN A 220 -11.75 -0.23 4.74
CA GLN A 220 -11.34 0.75 5.75
C GLN A 220 -12.35 0.74 6.89
N ALA A 221 -11.85 0.39 8.08
CA ALA A 221 -12.63 0.41 9.30
C ALA A 221 -12.74 1.85 9.84
N PRO A 222 -13.88 2.21 10.44
CA PRO A 222 -14.06 3.51 11.08
C PRO A 222 -13.08 3.70 12.25
N LEU A 223 -12.50 4.89 12.40
CA LEU A 223 -11.64 5.20 13.56
C LEU A 223 -12.44 5.48 14.84
N ALA A 224 -13.64 6.07 14.72
CA ALA A 224 -14.33 6.69 15.86
C ALA A 224 -15.41 5.80 16.52
N ALA A 225 -15.97 4.79 15.83
CA ALA A 225 -16.94 3.87 16.43
C ALA A 225 -17.08 2.56 15.61
N PRO A 226 -17.14 1.38 16.26
CA PRO A 226 -17.31 0.08 15.59
C PRO A 226 -18.69 -0.13 14.95
N THR A 227 -19.62 0.81 15.14
CA THR A 227 -20.98 0.77 14.59
C THR A 227 -21.12 1.48 13.24
N MET A 228 -20.11 2.24 12.82
CA MET A 228 -20.10 2.93 11.53
C MET A 228 -19.78 1.97 10.38
N ASP A 229 -20.23 2.29 9.17
CA ASP A 229 -20.03 1.42 8.02
C ASP A 229 -18.55 1.20 7.66
N LEU A 230 -18.22 0.01 7.14
CA LEU A 230 -16.92 -0.25 6.53
C LEU A 230 -16.90 0.35 5.12
N LEU A 231 -15.93 1.19 4.83
CA LEU A 231 -15.76 1.73 3.48
C LEU A 231 -14.97 0.73 2.62
N VAL A 232 -15.50 0.37 1.45
CA VAL A 232 -14.92 -0.61 0.53
C VAL A 232 -14.70 0.01 -0.84
N TYR A 233 -13.50 -0.15 -1.41
CA TYR A 233 -13.23 0.31 -2.78
C TYR A 233 -12.06 -0.40 -3.43
N ASP A 234 -12.04 -0.43 -4.76
CA ASP A 234 -10.90 -0.90 -5.54
C ASP A 234 -9.87 0.21 -5.77
N LYS A 235 -8.68 -0.15 -6.29
CA LYS A 235 -7.59 0.82 -6.53
C LYS A 235 -7.99 1.97 -7.45
N LYS A 236 -8.82 1.71 -8.46
CA LYS A 236 -9.20 2.73 -9.44
C LYS A 236 -10.37 3.59 -8.98
N ARG A 237 -11.09 3.18 -7.93
CA ARG A 237 -12.39 3.72 -7.50
C ARG A 237 -13.42 3.61 -8.63
N ASP A 238 -13.36 2.49 -9.35
CA ASP A 238 -14.41 2.03 -10.27
C ASP A 238 -15.42 1.14 -9.53
N PHE A 239 -15.10 0.74 -8.29
CA PHE A 239 -16.02 0.15 -7.34
C PHE A 239 -15.85 0.85 -6.00
N VAL A 240 -16.93 1.41 -5.47
CA VAL A 240 -16.95 2.07 -4.17
C VAL A 240 -18.30 1.79 -3.50
N CYS A 241 -18.28 1.22 -2.30
CA CYS A 241 -19.48 0.96 -1.51
C CYS A 241 -19.15 1.00 -0.02
N SER A 242 -20.20 0.85 0.80
CA SER A 242 -20.11 0.61 2.23
C SER A 242 -20.62 -0.78 2.57
N VAL A 243 -20.13 -1.38 3.65
CA VAL A 243 -20.74 -2.56 4.27
C VAL A 243 -21.28 -2.14 5.62
N ARG A 244 -22.60 -2.27 5.80
CA ARG A 244 -23.29 -1.87 7.01
C ARG A 244 -23.41 -3.04 7.96
N ARG A 245 -23.23 -2.80 9.26
CA ARG A 245 -23.37 -3.85 10.27
C ARG A 245 -24.79 -4.42 10.34
N GLY A 246 -25.80 -3.59 10.06
CA GLY A 246 -27.22 -3.99 10.05
C GLY A 246 -27.62 -4.96 8.94
N ASP A 247 -26.84 -5.05 7.85
CA ASP A 247 -27.12 -5.99 6.74
C ASP A 247 -26.54 -7.39 7.00
N GLY A 248 -25.84 -7.60 8.12
CA GLY A 248 -25.24 -8.87 8.51
C GLY A 248 -24.12 -8.70 9.53
N CYS A 249 -24.47 -8.67 10.82
CA CYS A 249 -23.55 -8.36 11.92
C CYS A 249 -22.37 -9.34 12.02
N ASP A 250 -22.63 -10.65 11.93
CA ASP A 250 -21.57 -11.67 12.04
C ASP A 250 -20.51 -11.55 10.94
N VAL A 251 -20.96 -11.24 9.72
CA VAL A 251 -20.06 -11.08 8.58
C VAL A 251 -19.28 -9.78 8.69
N TYR A 252 -19.96 -8.69 9.06
CA TYR A 252 -19.33 -7.41 9.33
C TYR A 252 -18.24 -7.55 10.41
N ASP A 253 -18.57 -8.16 11.55
CA ASP A 253 -17.69 -8.27 12.71
C ASP A 253 -16.46 -9.14 12.38
N LYS A 254 -16.61 -10.19 11.55
CA LYS A 254 -15.49 -10.97 11.00
C LYS A 254 -14.54 -10.13 10.15
N ILE A 255 -15.07 -9.32 9.23
CA ILE A 255 -14.24 -8.43 8.40
C ILE A 255 -13.54 -7.38 9.26
N TYR A 256 -14.28 -6.77 10.19
CA TYR A 256 -13.74 -5.76 11.10
C TYR A 256 -12.61 -6.33 11.95
N ALA A 257 -12.79 -7.53 12.53
CA ALA A 257 -11.75 -8.22 13.29
C ALA A 257 -10.51 -8.50 12.43
N ALA A 258 -10.67 -8.96 11.19
CA ALA A 258 -9.54 -9.18 10.28
C ALA A 258 -8.79 -7.87 9.95
N VAL A 259 -9.51 -6.77 9.73
CA VAL A 259 -8.90 -5.44 9.52
C VAL A 259 -8.13 -4.98 10.74
N ARG A 260 -8.65 -5.19 11.95
CA ARG A 260 -8.00 -4.80 13.20
C ARG A 260 -6.76 -5.62 13.50
N ALA A 261 -6.84 -6.94 13.31
CA ALA A 261 -5.76 -7.87 13.64
C ALA A 261 -4.61 -7.85 12.63
N HIS A 262 -4.92 -7.75 11.33
CA HIS A 262 -3.95 -7.95 10.26
C HIS A 262 -3.83 -6.76 9.29
N GLY A 263 -4.64 -5.71 9.49
CA GLY A 263 -4.61 -4.52 8.67
C GLY A 263 -3.45 -3.57 8.99
N VAL A 264 -3.23 -2.63 8.08
CA VAL A 264 -2.26 -1.54 8.24
C VAL A 264 -2.76 -0.58 9.32
N GLY A 265 -2.01 -0.51 10.42
CA GLY A 265 -2.36 0.31 11.59
C GLY A 265 -3.70 -0.07 12.21
N GLY A 266 -4.19 -1.30 11.98
CA GLY A 266 -5.51 -1.76 12.40
C GLY A 266 -6.69 -1.00 11.78
N ALA A 267 -6.48 -0.14 10.78
CA ALA A 267 -7.53 0.74 10.24
C ALA A 267 -7.96 0.36 8.82
N LYS A 268 -7.10 -0.31 8.06
CA LYS A 268 -7.36 -0.68 6.67
C LYS A 268 -6.71 -2.00 6.31
N ALA A 269 -7.37 -2.84 5.52
CA ALA A 269 -6.81 -4.08 5.00
C ALA A 269 -7.21 -4.31 3.54
N TYR A 270 -6.49 -5.20 2.86
CA TYR A 270 -6.66 -5.47 1.44
C TYR A 270 -7.08 -6.91 1.25
N PHE A 271 -8.07 -7.14 0.39
CA PHE A 271 -8.66 -8.46 0.19
C PHE A 271 -8.87 -8.73 -1.29
N ALA A 272 -8.75 -10.00 -1.68
CA ALA A 272 -9.31 -10.44 -2.94
C ALA A 272 -10.84 -10.54 -2.80
N ALA A 273 -11.56 -10.07 -3.81
CA ALA A 273 -13.01 -10.13 -3.83
C ALA A 273 -13.54 -10.38 -5.23
N THR A 274 -14.75 -10.95 -5.29
CA THR A 274 -15.51 -11.15 -6.52
C THR A 274 -16.87 -10.49 -6.35
N LEU A 275 -17.14 -9.47 -7.16
CA LEU A 275 -18.44 -8.84 -7.26
C LEU A 275 -19.29 -9.63 -8.25
N LYS A 276 -20.38 -10.23 -7.78
CA LYS A 276 -21.28 -11.08 -8.59
C LYS A 276 -22.52 -10.34 -9.09
N SER A 277 -23.01 -9.40 -8.29
CA SER A 277 -24.14 -8.53 -8.63
C SER A 277 -24.01 -7.22 -7.86
N GLU A 278 -24.89 -6.25 -8.10
CA GLU A 278 -24.94 -5.02 -7.29
C GLU A 278 -25.10 -5.30 -5.78
N ASN A 279 -25.74 -6.42 -5.43
CA ASN A 279 -26.09 -6.78 -4.05
C ASN A 279 -25.25 -7.92 -3.46
N GLU A 280 -24.29 -8.50 -4.22
CA GLU A 280 -23.50 -9.65 -3.77
C GLU A 280 -22.00 -9.43 -4.04
N LEU A 281 -21.25 -9.22 -2.95
CA LEU A 281 -19.79 -9.15 -2.96
C LEU A 281 -19.22 -10.28 -2.10
N VAL A 282 -18.42 -11.14 -2.70
CA VAL A 282 -17.71 -12.22 -1.99
C VAL A 282 -16.30 -11.73 -1.66
N VAL A 283 -15.94 -11.70 -0.37
CA VAL A 283 -14.64 -11.23 0.13
C VAL A 283 -13.88 -12.38 0.77
N LYS A 284 -12.63 -12.60 0.36
CA LYS A 284 -11.75 -13.63 0.93
C LYS A 284 -11.06 -13.14 2.20
N VAL A 285 -11.80 -13.11 3.32
CA VAL A 285 -11.37 -12.52 4.61
C VAL A 285 -10.23 -13.29 5.28
N GLY A 286 -10.13 -14.60 5.06
CA GLY A 286 -9.09 -15.45 5.65
C GLY A 286 -7.70 -15.34 4.98
N ASP A 287 -7.53 -14.45 4.01
CA ASP A 287 -6.25 -14.21 3.31
C ASP A 287 -6.11 -12.70 3.07
N VAL A 288 -5.67 -11.99 4.13
CA VAL A 288 -5.39 -10.55 4.08
C VAL A 288 -4.16 -10.32 3.23
N LEU A 289 -4.32 -9.55 2.16
CA LEU A 289 -3.25 -9.29 1.20
C LEU A 289 -2.24 -8.30 1.76
N ALA A 290 -1.02 -8.36 1.23
CA ALA A 290 -0.02 -7.34 1.44
C ALA A 290 -0.53 -5.94 1.10
N GLU A 291 -0.02 -4.94 1.81
CA GLU A 291 -0.39 -3.54 1.58
C GLU A 291 -0.24 -3.14 0.11
N GLN A 292 -1.35 -2.67 -0.47
CA GLN A 292 -1.37 -2.23 -1.85
C GLN A 292 -1.20 -0.71 -1.94
N PRO A 293 -0.43 -0.21 -2.93
CA PRO A 293 -0.31 1.22 -3.20
C PRO A 293 -1.58 1.73 -3.90
N PHE A 294 -2.65 1.92 -3.11
CA PHE A 294 -3.94 2.47 -3.52
C PHE A 294 -3.90 3.99 -3.52
#